data_AF-A0A7Y2L4U4-F1
#
_entry.id   AF-A0A7Y2L4U4-F1
#
_cell.length_a   1.000
_cell.length_b   1.000
_cell.length_c   1.000
_cell.angle_alpha   90.00
_cell.angle_beta   90.00
_cell.angle_gamma   90.00
#
_symmetry.space_group_name_H-M   'P 1'
#
loop_
_entity.id
_entity.type
_entity.pdbx_description
1 polymer ?
#
loop_
_entity_poly.entity_id
_entity_poly.type
_entity_poly.pdbx_seq_one_letter_code
_entity_poly.pdbx_strand_id
1 'polypeptide(L)' 'LARFNLDRHWRNARVHTLHDPVRWKYHAIGTYRLNGTLPARHSWI' A
#
# COMPACT_ATOMS: atom_id res chain seq x y z
N LEU A 1 22.11 -13.85 -11.97
CA LEU A 1 21.33 -13.18 -10.90
C LEU A 1 21.69 -13.66 -9.48
N ALA A 2 22.10 -14.92 -9.27
CA ALA A 2 22.33 -15.49 -7.94
C ALA A 2 23.57 -15.00 -7.15
N ARG A 3 24.66 -14.55 -7.81
CA ARG A 3 25.93 -14.20 -7.13
C ARG A 3 25.80 -13.12 -6.05
N PHE A 4 24.86 -12.19 -6.22
CA PHE A 4 24.65 -11.06 -5.31
C PHE A 4 23.27 -11.06 -4.61
N ASN A 5 22.39 -12.01 -4.96
CA ASN A 5 21.06 -12.16 -4.36
C ASN A 5 20.26 -10.84 -4.33
N LEU A 6 20.32 -10.06 -5.42
CA LEU A 6 19.68 -8.74 -5.50
C LEU A 6 18.16 -8.84 -5.66
N ASP A 7 17.67 -9.96 -6.18
CA ASP A 7 16.25 -10.27 -6.31
C ASP A 7 15.52 -10.32 -4.95
N ARG A 8 16.24 -10.49 -3.83
CA ARG A 8 15.66 -10.43 -2.47
C ARG A 8 14.96 -9.11 -2.19
N HIS A 9 15.48 -8.00 -2.72
CA HIS A 9 14.91 -6.68 -2.47
C HIS A 9 13.53 -6.55 -3.12
N TRP A 10 13.40 -7.05 -4.35
CA TRP A 10 12.11 -7.10 -5.04
C TRP A 10 11.14 -8.07 -4.36
N ARG A 11 11.60 -9.28 -3.98
CA ARG A 11 10.76 -10.27 -3.29
C ARG A 11 10.22 -9.74 -1.96
N ASN A 12 11.07 -9.12 -1.14
CA ASN A 12 10.67 -8.53 0.13
C ASN A 12 9.68 -7.38 -0.07
N ALA A 13 9.97 -6.46 -1.01
CA ALA A 13 9.07 -5.36 -1.32
C ALA A 13 7.71 -5.89 -1.81
N ARG A 14 7.70 -6.92 -2.66
CA ARG A 14 6.49 -7.50 -3.22
C ARG A 14 5.62 -8.15 -2.14
N VAL A 15 6.22 -8.90 -1.22
CA VAL A 15 5.47 -9.51 -0.10
C VAL A 15 4.95 -8.44 0.85
N HIS A 16 5.78 -7.47 1.22
CA HIS A 16 5.40 -6.45 2.21
C HIS A 16 4.30 -5.51 1.72
N THR A 17 4.35 -5.10 0.45
CA THR A 17 3.35 -4.17 -0.15
C THR A 17 1.97 -4.79 -0.36
N LEU A 18 1.83 -6.11 -0.23
CA LEU A 18 0.54 -6.80 -0.35
C LEU A 18 -0.27 -6.83 0.96
N HIS A 19 0.31 -6.44 2.11
CA HIS A 19 -0.38 -6.41 3.39
C HIS A 19 -1.67 -5.56 3.34
N ASP A 20 -1.57 -4.36 2.78
CA ASP A 20 -2.70 -3.46 2.58
C ASP A 20 -2.84 -3.14 1.10
N PRO A 21 -4.03 -3.29 0.49
CA PRO A 21 -4.22 -2.94 -0.90
C PRO A 21 -4.00 -1.43 -1.12
N VAL A 22 -2.92 -1.07 -1.84
CA VAL A 22 -2.55 0.33 -2.11
C VAL A 22 -3.68 1.16 -2.74
N ARG A 23 -4.56 0.50 -3.50
CA ARG A 23 -5.75 1.12 -4.12
C ARG A 23 -6.65 1.85 -3.11
N TRP A 24 -6.75 1.35 -1.88
CA TRP A 24 -7.59 1.97 -0.85
C TRP A 24 -7.01 3.29 -0.34
N LYS A 25 -5.68 3.44 -0.36
CA LYS A 25 -5.04 4.71 0.00
C LYS A 25 -5.42 5.81 -0.98
N TYR A 26 -5.43 5.53 -2.28
CA TYR A 26 -5.87 6.50 -3.29
C TYR A 26 -7.34 6.87 -3.16
N HIS A 27 -8.20 5.87 -2.89
CA HIS A 27 -9.61 6.12 -2.63
C HIS A 27 -9.81 7.07 -1.44
N ALA A 28 -9.20 6.76 -0.28
CA ALA A 28 -9.30 7.58 0.91
C ALA A 28 -8.80 9.02 0.70
N ILE A 29 -7.66 9.19 0.02
CA ILE A 29 -7.13 10.51 -0.33
C ILE A 29 -8.09 11.26 -1.26
N GLY A 30 -8.67 10.57 -2.24
CA GLY A 30 -9.66 11.13 -3.17
C GLY A 30 -10.91 11.61 -2.44
N THR A 31 -11.48 10.77 -1.58
CA THR A 31 -12.66 11.13 -0.76
C THR A 31 -12.37 12.33 0.14
N TYR A 32 -11.19 12.40 0.77
CA TYR A 32 -10.82 13.55 1.57
C TYR A 32 -10.73 14.84 0.73
N ARG A 33 -10.04 14.79 -0.41
CA ARG A 33 -9.86 15.98 -1.27
C ARG A 33 -11.14 16.45 -1.95
N LEU A 34 -12.01 15.54 -2.35
CA LEU A 34 -13.22 15.86 -3.10
C LEU A 34 -14.43 16.15 -2.20
N ASN A 35 -14.55 15.44 -1.08
CA ASN A 35 -15.76 15.47 -0.24
C ASN A 35 -15.49 15.98 1.19
N GLY A 36 -14.24 16.28 1.56
CA GLY A 36 -13.89 16.73 2.92
C GLY A 36 -14.03 15.65 4.00
N THR A 37 -14.27 14.39 3.62
CA THR A 37 -14.48 13.29 4.58
C THR A 37 -13.14 12.73 5.05
N LEU A 38 -12.92 12.67 6.36
CA LEU A 38 -11.73 12.05 6.93
C LEU A 38 -11.78 10.52 6.78
N PRO A 39 -10.64 9.86 6.49
CA PRO A 39 -10.58 8.42 6.45
C PRO A 39 -10.87 7.79 7.82
N ALA A 40 -11.50 6.62 7.81
CA ALA A 40 -11.73 5.84 9.03
C ALA A 40 -10.40 5.50 9.71
N ARG A 41 -10.39 5.53 11.05
CA ARG A 41 -9.16 5.34 11.87
C ARG A 41 -8.55 3.95 11.70
N HIS A 42 -9.35 2.95 11.30
CA HIS A 42 -8.90 1.60 11.00
C HIS A 42 -9.31 1.25 9.56
N SER A 43 -8.38 0.72 8.77
CA SER A 43 -8.63 0.30 7.38
C SER A 43 -9.34 -1.06 7.25
N TRP A 44 -9.87 -1.61 8.36
CA TRP A 44 -10.40 -2.97 8.47
C TRP A 44 -11.84 -3.04 9.01
N ILE A 45 -12.57 -1.91 9.03
CA ILE A 45 -14.03 -1.84 9.21
C ILE A 45 -14.63 -1.27 7.92
#